data_AF-A0A9E0YTC0-F1
#
_entry.id   AF-A0A9E0YTC0-F1
#
_cell.length_a   1.000
_cell.length_b   1.000
_cell.length_c   1.000
_cell.angle_alpha   90.00
_cell.angle_beta   90.00
_cell.angle_gamma   90.00
#
_symmetry.space_group_name_H-M   'P 1'
#
loop_
_entity.id
_entity.type
_entity.pdbx_description
1 polymer ?
#
loop_
_entity_poly.entity_id
_entity_poly.type
_entity_poly.pdbx_seq_one_letter_code
_entity_poly.pdbx_strand_id
1 'polypeptide(L)' 'TPRGRSPWSGDLYGYGWFITDLAGERAYYGRGYGGQMLYVVPSAALTVVVTSRSVPPSEGGGYVRRLHRLVEGLIEG' A
#
# COMPACT_ATOMS: atom_id res chain seq x y z
N THR A 1 7.18 -6.09 -12.21
CA THR A 1 7.38 -7.56 -12.12
C THR A 1 7.83 -7.94 -10.72
N PRO A 2 7.20 -8.94 -10.08
CA PRO A 2 7.64 -9.45 -8.79
C PRO A 2 9.06 -10.04 -8.88
N ARG A 3 9.86 -9.80 -7.85
CA ARG A 3 11.23 -10.32 -7.65
C ARG A 3 11.38 -11.09 -6.34
N GLY A 4 10.38 -11.05 -5.48
CA GLY A 4 10.33 -11.79 -4.22
C GLY A 4 9.01 -11.58 -3.50
N ARG A 5 8.96 -11.97 -2.23
CA ARG A 5 7.81 -11.81 -1.35
C ARG A 5 8.27 -11.23 -0.01
N SER A 6 7.50 -10.29 0.51
CA SER A 6 7.66 -9.72 1.84
C SER A 6 7.47 -10.81 2.90
N PRO A 7 8.45 -11.09 3.77
CA PRO A 7 8.27 -12.05 4.87
C PRO A 7 7.31 -11.53 5.96
N TRP A 8 7.04 -10.22 5.99
CA TRP A 8 6.17 -9.61 7.00
C TRP A 8 4.71 -9.52 6.58
N SER A 9 4.45 -9.12 5.33
CA SER A 9 3.08 -8.95 4.82
C SER A 9 2.62 -10.09 3.92
N GLY A 10 3.54 -10.90 3.40
CA GLY A 10 3.23 -11.90 2.37
C GLY A 10 3.00 -11.30 0.98
N ASP A 11 3.03 -9.97 0.83
CA ASP A 11 2.87 -9.33 -0.48
C ASP A 11 4.05 -9.62 -1.41
N LEU A 12 3.78 -9.63 -2.70
CA LEU A 12 4.83 -9.67 -3.70
C LEU A 12 5.66 -8.38 -3.63
N TYR A 13 6.93 -8.44 -4.03
CA TYR A 13 7.82 -7.28 -3.99
C TYR A 13 8.71 -7.23 -5.23
N GLY A 14 8.94 -6.05 -5.80
CA GLY A 14 9.87 -5.87 -6.91
C GLY A 14 10.09 -4.40 -7.26
N TYR A 15 11.32 -4.04 -7.66
CA TYR A 15 11.68 -2.69 -8.09
C TYR A 15 11.31 -1.58 -7.09
N GLY A 16 11.37 -1.86 -5.78
CA GLY A 16 11.04 -0.88 -4.74
C GLY A 16 9.56 -0.85 -4.30
N TRP A 17 8.71 -1.69 -4.91
CA TRP A 17 7.27 -1.71 -4.65
C TRP A 17 6.81 -2.99 -3.98
N PHE A 18 5.96 -2.87 -2.98
CA PHE A 18 5.05 -3.95 -2.59
C PHE A 18 3.94 -4.04 -3.64
N ILE A 19 3.52 -5.27 -3.92
CA ILE A 19 2.55 -5.60 -4.95
C ILE A 19 1.51 -6.49 -4.30
N THR A 20 0.27 -6.01 -4.29
CA THR A 20 -0.86 -6.67 -3.65
C THR A 20 -2.08 -6.56 -4.55
N ASP A 21 -3.21 -7.12 -4.13
CA ASP A 21 -4.49 -6.98 -4.80
C ASP A 21 -5.44 -6.27 -3.82
N LEU A 22 -6.02 -5.15 -4.22
CA LEU A 22 -6.96 -4.33 -3.45
C LEU A 22 -8.25 -4.23 -4.25
N ALA A 23 -9.38 -4.64 -3.67
CA ALA A 23 -10.68 -4.68 -4.36
C ALA A 23 -10.63 -5.46 -5.69
N GLY A 24 -9.83 -6.53 -5.76
CA GLY A 24 -9.62 -7.33 -6.97
C GLY A 24 -8.67 -6.71 -8.00
N GLU A 25 -8.23 -5.46 -7.78
CA GLU A 25 -7.33 -4.74 -8.68
C GLU A 25 -5.88 -4.81 -8.22
N ARG A 26 -4.97 -4.95 -9.19
CA ARG A 26 -3.53 -4.97 -8.93
C ARG A 26 -3.08 -3.60 -8.42
N ALA A 27 -2.60 -3.56 -7.18
CA ALA A 27 -2.08 -2.35 -6.55
C ALA A 27 -0.58 -2.44 -6.26
N TYR A 28 0.12 -1.33 -6.48
CA TYR A 28 1.51 -1.14 -6.10
C TYR A 28 1.56 -0.16 -4.95
N TYR A 29 2.29 -0.48 -3.88
CA TYR A 29 2.41 0.45 -2.77
C TYR A 29 3.82 0.53 -2.17
N GLY A 30 4.15 1.71 -1.67
CA GLY A 30 5.31 2.00 -0.84
C GLY A 30 4.87 2.46 0.53
N ARG A 31 5.63 2.12 1.58
CA ARG A 31 5.36 2.56 2.95
C ARG A 31 6.56 3.26 3.57
N GLY A 32 6.31 4.37 4.26
CA GLY A 32 7.27 5.07 5.09
C GLY A 32 7.11 4.73 6.58
N TYR A 33 8.17 4.96 7.36
CA TYR A 33 8.26 4.60 8.77
C TYR A 33 7.13 5.22 9.63
N GLY A 34 6.77 6.47 9.37
CA GLY A 34 5.72 7.19 10.09
C GLY A 34 4.29 6.82 9.70
N GLY A 35 4.11 5.85 8.79
CA GLY A 35 2.83 5.57 8.17
C GLY A 35 2.54 6.44 6.95
N GLN A 36 3.58 6.97 6.29
CA GLN A 36 3.41 7.50 4.94
C GLN A 36 3.08 6.34 3.98
N MET A 37 2.22 6.56 3.01
CA MET A 37 1.93 5.56 1.97
C MET A 37 1.85 6.21 0.60
N LEU A 38 2.23 5.46 -0.42
CA LEU A 38 1.97 5.79 -1.81
C LEU A 38 1.36 4.55 -2.45
N TYR A 39 0.20 4.72 -3.08
CA TYR A 39 -0.50 3.66 -3.82
C TYR A 39 -0.64 4.07 -5.28
N VAL A 40 -0.44 3.11 -6.19
CA VAL A 40 -0.71 3.25 -7.62
C VAL A 40 -1.56 2.06 -8.05
N VAL A 41 -2.74 2.33 -8.63
CA VAL A 41 -3.70 1.33 -9.12
C VAL A 41 -3.98 1.63 -10.60
N PRO A 42 -3.22 1.03 -11.54
CA PRO A 42 -3.27 1.43 -12.94
C PRO A 42 -4.63 1.22 -13.61
N SER A 43 -5.32 0.12 -13.33
CA SER A 43 -6.63 -0.21 -13.90
C SER A 43 -7.72 0.80 -13.51
N ALA A 44 -7.62 1.37 -12.31
CA ALA A 44 -8.51 2.41 -11.81
C ALA A 44 -8.05 3.84 -12.16
N ALA A 45 -6.94 4.01 -12.90
CA ALA A 45 -6.30 5.31 -13.14
C ALA A 45 -6.09 6.14 -11.85
N LEU A 46 -5.81 5.46 -10.74
CA LEU A 46 -5.80 6.03 -9.39
C LEU A 46 -4.39 6.05 -8.79
N THR A 47 -4.05 7.16 -8.14
CA THR A 47 -2.87 7.28 -7.28
C THR A 47 -3.27 7.93 -5.97
N VAL A 48 -2.87 7.35 -4.86
CA VAL A 48 -3.17 7.87 -3.51
C VAL A 48 -1.86 8.15 -2.78
N VAL A 49 -1.72 9.38 -2.28
CA VAL A 49 -0.56 9.80 -1.48
C VAL A 49 -1.04 10.10 -0.05
N VAL A 50 -0.44 9.42 0.92
CA VAL A 50 -0.71 9.62 2.34
C VAL A 50 0.55 10.12 3.02
N THR A 51 0.47 11.31 3.61
CA THR A 51 1.55 11.91 4.39
C THR A 51 1.30 11.76 5.88
N SER A 52 2.36 11.53 6.65
CA SER A 52 2.29 11.32 8.10
C SER A 52 3.51 11.95 8.77
N ARG A 53 3.38 12.34 10.03
CA ARG A 53 4.53 12.70 10.87
C ARG A 53 5.35 11.44 11.15
N SER A 54 6.67 11.53 11.00
CA SER A 54 7.56 10.36 11.16
C SER A 54 7.80 9.94 12.62
N VAL A 55 7.46 10.80 13.58
CA VAL A 55 7.65 10.57 15.01
C VAL A 55 6.36 10.96 15.76
N PRO A 56 5.78 10.06 16.58
CA PRO A 56 6.18 8.66 16.78
C PRO A 56 5.95 7.79 15.52
N PRO A 57 6.54 6.57 15.45
CA PRO A 57 6.22 5.63 14.37
C PRO A 57 4.72 5.31 14.33
N SER A 58 4.23 4.91 13.15
CA SER A 58 2.86 4.39 13.07
C SER A 58 2.73 3.10 13.88
N GLU A 59 1.50 2.75 14.27
CA GLU A 59 1.13 1.46 14.87
C GLU A 59 1.40 0.24 13.96
N GLY A 60 2.05 0.45 12.80
CA GLY A 60 2.47 -0.60 11.88
C GLY A 60 1.30 -1.23 11.15
N GLY A 61 1.20 -2.56 11.23
CA GLY A 61 0.29 -3.35 10.39
C GLY A 61 -1.20 -3.01 10.54
N GLY A 62 -1.63 -2.58 11.73
CA GLY A 62 -3.02 -2.17 11.95
C GLY A 62 -3.39 -0.92 11.14
N TYR A 63 -2.50 0.07 11.11
CA TYR A 63 -2.70 1.29 10.35
C TYR A 63 -2.64 1.04 8.84
N VAL A 64 -1.68 0.24 8.37
CA VAL A 64 -1.58 -0.17 6.96
C VAL A 64 -2.86 -0.85 6.48
N ARG A 65 -3.44 -1.77 7.26
CA ARG A 65 -4.73 -2.40 6.90
C ARG A 65 -5.89 -1.41 6.83
N ARG A 66 -5.92 -0.38 7.68
CA ARG A 66 -6.93 0.69 7.59
C ARG A 66 -6.78 1.47 6.28
N LEU A 67 -5.55 1.79 5.88
CA LEU A 67 -5.29 2.48 4.62
C LEU A 67 -5.60 1.61 3.40
N HIS A 68 -5.34 0.29 3.44
CA HIS A 68 -5.80 -0.63 2.39
C HIS A 68 -7.31 -0.56 2.20
N ARG A 69 -8.08 -0.70 3.28
CA ARG A 69 -9.55 -0.60 3.20
C ARG A 69 -10.06 0.74 2.68
N LEU A 70 -9.38 1.83 3.01
CA LEU A 70 -9.70 3.14 2.45
C LEU A 70 -9.48 3.15 0.93
N VAL A 71 -8.35 2.63 0.45
CA VAL A 71 -8.04 2.58 -0.97
C VAL A 71 -8.98 1.62 -1.72
N GLU A 72 -9.33 0.47 -1.12
CA GLU A 72 -10.35 -0.44 -1.68
C GLU A 72 -11.67 0.29 -1.92
N GLY A 73 -12.16 1.06 -0.93
CA GLY A 73 -13.38 1.86 -1.11
C GLY A 73 -13.28 2.98 -2.15
N LEU A 74 -12.06 3.48 -2.46
CA LEU A 74 -11.85 4.43 -3.55
C LEU A 74 -11.79 3.77 -4.93
N ILE A 75 -11.47 2.47 -5.00
CA ILE A 75 -11.46 1.69 -6.25
C ILE A 75 -12.90 1.29 -6.64
N GLU A 76 -13.73 0.95 -5.64
CA GLU A 76 -15.09 0.46 -5.84
C GLU A 76 -16.13 1.56 -6.12
N GLY A 77 -15.84 2.82 -5.78
CA GLY A 77 -16.74 3.97 -5.94
C GLY A 77 -16.50 4.76 -7.21
#